data_AF-A0A945Y5N0-F1
#
_entry.id   AF-A0A945Y5N0-F1
#
_cell.length_a   1.000
_cell.length_b   1.000
_cell.length_c   1.000
_cell.angle_alpha   90.00
_cell.angle_beta   90.00
_cell.angle_gamma   90.00
#
_symmetry.space_group_name_H-M   'P 1'
#
loop_
_entity.id
_entity.type
_entity.pdbx_description
1 polymer ?
#
loop_
_entity_poly.entity_id
_entity_poly.type
_entity_poly.pdbx_seq_one_letter_code
_entity_poly.pdbx_strand_id
1 'polypeptide(L)'
;MTDLIKTPVFAENNLINLYHLNELYQNIATEVGRRMQDAYQIEVPITSGVWGGTYLIAHPDGLAKRRIWRLYSIVNLPQNTPLDKHANLERLVSIYCDVFAEAFAPDLDLKLKMWGGTLPHSNVAKPSLTLHMEDSTETVSWLRDFFVWNQVPWEESIISDTVRIIKEYKEFFDLKKGPVTKDPKDIKFLLQDIIIIYRTLQNACSEDFQEHANPIIEQVVNQFLTGLHDSIEIIDLYEMVFKNALIYGFEESLEAPFAKAGLDIRNVENWPVEKINWVPDELKEKLIPPIQQIFSGFKAELEKKKL
;
A
#
# COMPACT_ATOMS: atom_id res chain seq x y z
N MET A 1 -31.53 -6.76 4.10
CA MET A 1 -30.12 -7.12 3.85
C MET A 1 -29.73 -6.41 2.57
N THR A 2 -28.84 -5.44 2.66
CA THR A 2 -28.18 -4.87 1.49
C THR A 2 -27.06 -5.83 1.13
N ASP A 3 -27.08 -6.34 -0.10
CA ASP A 3 -26.06 -7.27 -0.59
C ASP A 3 -24.71 -6.56 -0.72
N LEU A 4 -23.61 -7.32 -0.68
CA LEU A 4 -22.26 -6.83 -0.94
C LEU A 4 -22.21 -6.07 -2.27
N ILE A 5 -21.79 -4.81 -2.24
CA ILE A 5 -21.66 -3.98 -3.43
C ILE A 5 -20.38 -4.40 -4.18
N LYS A 6 -20.57 -5.09 -5.30
CA LYS A 6 -19.48 -5.46 -6.21
C LYS A 6 -19.15 -4.31 -7.16
N THR A 7 -17.86 -4.13 -7.42
CA THR A 7 -17.36 -3.15 -8.40
C THR A 7 -16.61 -3.93 -9.50
N PRO A 8 -16.84 -3.65 -10.79
CA PRO A 8 -16.19 -4.38 -11.89
C PRO A 8 -14.70 -4.02 -11.97
N VAL A 9 -13.86 -4.79 -11.29
CA VAL A 9 -12.41 -4.54 -11.18
C VAL A 9 -11.67 -4.86 -12.48
N PHE A 10 -12.05 -5.94 -13.17
CA PHE A 10 -11.36 -6.43 -14.35
C PHE A 10 -11.97 -5.87 -15.64
N ALA A 11 -11.11 -5.37 -16.53
CA ALA A 11 -11.44 -5.08 -17.91
C ALA A 11 -11.30 -6.34 -18.79
N GLU A 12 -11.85 -6.30 -20.00
CA GLU A 12 -11.86 -7.46 -20.94
C GLU A 12 -10.47 -8.04 -21.28
N ASN A 13 -9.41 -7.26 -21.09
CA ASN A 13 -8.02 -7.66 -21.34
C ASN A 13 -7.26 -8.10 -20.08
N ASN A 14 -7.96 -8.43 -18.99
CA ASN A 14 -7.40 -8.77 -17.67
C ASN A 14 -6.57 -7.64 -17.04
N LEU A 15 -6.68 -6.41 -17.53
CA LEU A 15 -6.19 -5.24 -16.82
C LEU A 15 -7.16 -4.87 -15.70
N ILE A 16 -6.60 -4.31 -14.64
CA ILE A 16 -7.37 -3.91 -13.47
C ILE A 16 -7.61 -2.41 -13.52
N ASN A 17 -8.85 -1.99 -13.29
CA ASN A 17 -9.15 -0.60 -13.01
C ASN A 17 -8.89 -0.31 -11.53
N LEU A 18 -7.92 0.55 -11.25
CA LEU A 18 -7.43 0.83 -9.91
C LEU A 18 -8.38 1.71 -9.10
N TYR A 19 -9.23 2.52 -9.76
CA TYR A 19 -10.31 3.22 -9.10
C TYR A 19 -11.36 2.22 -8.57
N HIS A 20 -11.79 1.30 -9.44
CA HIS A 20 -12.75 0.25 -9.05
C HIS A 20 -12.17 -0.70 -8.00
N LEU A 21 -10.89 -1.06 -8.07
CA LEU A 21 -10.24 -1.88 -7.05
C LEU A 21 -10.26 -1.20 -5.68
N ASN A 22 -9.94 0.10 -5.62
CA ASN A 22 -9.97 0.85 -4.37
C ASN A 22 -11.38 0.99 -3.79
N GLU A 23 -12.38 1.20 -4.66
CA GLU A 23 -13.79 1.21 -4.25
C GLU A 23 -14.23 -0.15 -3.72
N LEU A 24 -13.81 -1.24 -4.37
CA LEU A 24 -14.12 -2.59 -3.91
C LEU A 24 -13.55 -2.86 -2.51
N TYR A 25 -12.30 -2.46 -2.23
CA TYR A 25 -11.72 -2.63 -0.90
C TYR A 25 -12.48 -1.85 0.19
N GLN A 26 -12.97 -0.65 -0.10
CA GLN A 26 -13.82 0.11 0.82
C GLN A 26 -15.17 -0.57 1.07
N ASN A 27 -15.78 -1.11 0.01
CA ASN A 27 -17.04 -1.86 0.10
C ASN A 27 -16.87 -3.14 0.93
N ILE A 28 -15.75 -3.85 0.74
CA ILE A 28 -15.39 -5.04 1.52
C ILE A 28 -15.23 -4.67 3.00
N ALA A 29 -14.48 -3.62 3.34
CA ALA A 29 -14.31 -3.19 4.73
C ALA A 29 -15.65 -2.85 5.40
N THR A 30 -16.55 -2.18 4.67
CA THR A 30 -17.90 -1.86 5.15
C THR A 30 -18.72 -3.13 5.40
N GLU A 31 -18.69 -4.08 4.46
CA GLU A 31 -19.42 -5.35 4.58
C GLU A 31 -18.87 -6.22 5.72
N VAL A 32 -17.55 -6.26 5.89
CA VAL A 32 -16.92 -6.97 7.02
C VAL A 32 -17.36 -6.37 8.35
N GLY A 33 -17.31 -5.04 8.48
CA GLY A 33 -17.78 -4.34 9.68
C GLY A 33 -19.24 -4.67 9.99
N ARG A 34 -20.09 -4.70 8.97
CA ARG A 34 -21.51 -5.09 9.10
C ARG A 34 -21.66 -6.54 9.56
N ARG A 35 -20.96 -7.50 8.93
CA ARG A 35 -21.03 -8.92 9.32
C ARG A 35 -20.51 -9.17 10.73
N MET A 36 -19.49 -8.44 11.16
CA MET A 36 -19.01 -8.46 12.55
C MET A 36 -20.07 -8.00 13.53
N GLN A 37 -20.78 -6.91 13.20
CA GLN A 37 -21.87 -6.42 14.03
C GLN A 37 -23.04 -7.40 14.07
N ASP A 38 -23.49 -7.90 12.92
CA ASP A 38 -24.67 -8.77 12.84
C ASP A 38 -24.44 -10.12 13.53
N ALA A 39 -23.30 -10.77 13.25
CA ALA A 39 -23.02 -12.12 13.76
C ALA A 39 -22.51 -12.13 15.20
N TYR A 40 -21.75 -11.11 15.62
CA TYR A 40 -21.03 -11.13 16.88
C TYR A 40 -21.34 -9.94 17.80
N GLN A 41 -22.16 -8.98 17.36
CA GLN A 41 -22.47 -7.75 18.10
C GLN A 41 -21.21 -6.95 18.45
N ILE A 42 -20.24 -6.96 17.52
CA ILE A 42 -18.98 -6.21 17.65
C ILE A 42 -18.96 -5.15 16.55
N GLU A 43 -19.10 -3.89 16.97
CA GLU A 43 -18.93 -2.75 16.08
C GLU A 43 -17.43 -2.52 15.84
N VAL A 44 -17.03 -2.59 14.57
CA VAL A 44 -15.65 -2.33 14.16
C VAL A 44 -15.70 -1.29 13.03
N PRO A 45 -15.36 -0.01 13.30
CA PRO A 45 -15.11 0.94 12.22
C PRO A 45 -13.84 0.53 11.47
N ILE A 46 -13.99 0.17 10.20
CA ILE A 46 -12.89 -0.25 9.35
C ILE A 46 -12.78 0.69 8.16
N THR A 47 -11.57 1.13 7.83
CA THR A 47 -11.29 1.75 6.53
C THR A 47 -10.30 0.87 5.78
N SER A 48 -10.37 0.87 4.45
CA SER A 48 -9.47 0.10 3.62
C SER A 48 -9.27 0.79 2.27
N GLY A 49 -8.14 0.52 1.65
CA GLY A 49 -7.82 1.00 0.31
C GLY A 49 -6.63 0.27 -0.28
N VAL A 50 -6.27 0.64 -1.50
CA VAL A 50 -5.16 0.02 -2.23
C VAL A 50 -3.82 0.27 -1.56
N TRP A 51 -2.96 -0.77 -1.57
CA TRP A 51 -1.56 -0.67 -1.16
C TRP A 51 -0.61 -0.97 -2.34
N GLY A 52 0.65 -0.53 -2.26
CA GLY A 52 1.67 -0.86 -3.25
C GLY A 52 1.64 0.02 -4.51
N GLY A 53 1.07 1.23 -4.40
CA GLY A 53 1.32 2.39 -5.28
C GLY A 53 1.08 2.22 -6.78
N THR A 54 0.46 1.12 -7.23
CA THR A 54 0.29 0.83 -8.67
C THR A 54 -0.62 1.86 -9.34
N TYR A 55 -1.48 2.53 -8.57
CA TYR A 55 -2.32 3.65 -9.02
C TYR A 55 -1.50 4.88 -9.47
N LEU A 56 -0.24 5.00 -9.07
CA LEU A 56 0.62 6.14 -9.42
C LEU A 56 1.05 6.14 -10.90
N ILE A 57 0.89 5.03 -11.61
CA ILE A 57 1.31 4.86 -13.01
C ILE A 57 0.19 4.34 -13.91
N ALA A 58 -1.07 4.64 -13.56
CA ALA A 58 -2.25 4.24 -14.33
C ALA A 58 -2.54 5.17 -15.52
N HIS A 59 -3.47 4.78 -16.39
CA HIS A 59 -4.12 5.69 -17.34
C HIS A 59 -5.02 6.70 -16.59
N PRO A 60 -5.38 7.84 -17.22
CA PRO A 60 -6.21 8.87 -16.57
C PRO A 60 -7.59 8.39 -16.08
N ASP A 61 -8.09 7.26 -16.58
CA ASP A 61 -9.35 6.62 -16.17
C ASP A 61 -9.15 5.53 -15.09
N GLY A 62 -7.95 5.42 -14.54
CA GLY A 62 -7.59 4.43 -13.53
C GLY A 62 -7.26 3.04 -14.08
N LEU A 63 -7.34 2.79 -15.40
CA LEU A 63 -6.94 1.51 -15.96
C LEU A 63 -5.42 1.32 -15.80
N ALA A 64 -5.00 0.19 -15.22
CA ALA A 64 -3.59 -0.13 -15.10
C ALA A 64 -2.91 -0.19 -16.48
N LYS A 65 -1.71 0.38 -16.61
CA LYS A 65 -0.95 0.33 -17.87
C LYS A 65 -0.38 -1.06 -18.19
N ARG A 66 -0.29 -1.93 -17.19
CA ARG A 66 0.22 -3.31 -17.29
C ARG A 66 -0.60 -4.24 -16.39
N ARG A 67 -0.54 -5.54 -16.69
CA ARG A 67 -1.18 -6.58 -15.88
C ARG A 67 -0.61 -6.57 -14.45
N ILE A 68 -1.50 -6.60 -13.48
CA ILE A 68 -1.17 -6.68 -12.05
C ILE A 68 -1.33 -8.13 -11.61
N TRP A 69 -0.28 -8.68 -11.03
CA TRP A 69 -0.25 -10.07 -10.57
C TRP A 69 -0.44 -10.21 -9.06
N ARG A 70 -0.36 -9.11 -8.31
CA ARG A 70 -0.38 -9.13 -6.86
C ARG A 70 -1.29 -8.02 -6.39
N LEU A 71 -2.35 -8.39 -5.69
CA LEU A 71 -3.30 -7.47 -5.12
C LEU A 71 -2.90 -7.20 -3.68
N TYR A 72 -2.89 -5.93 -3.31
CA TYR A 72 -2.55 -5.51 -1.96
C TYR A 72 -3.57 -4.50 -1.46
N SER A 73 -4.00 -4.67 -0.23
CA SER A 73 -4.89 -3.76 0.49
C SER A 73 -4.31 -3.45 1.87
N ILE A 74 -4.49 -2.21 2.31
CA ILE A 74 -4.24 -1.79 3.68
C ILE A 74 -5.57 -1.63 4.39
N VAL A 75 -5.67 -2.18 5.61
CA VAL A 75 -6.90 -2.22 6.41
C VAL A 75 -6.64 -1.61 7.77
N ASN A 76 -7.34 -0.54 8.08
CA ASN A 76 -7.25 0.17 9.34
C ASN A 76 -8.22 -0.40 10.37
N LEU A 77 -7.66 -0.89 11.47
CA LEU A 77 -8.41 -1.40 12.61
C LEU A 77 -8.28 -0.46 13.80
N PRO A 78 -9.37 -0.25 14.56
CA PRO A 78 -9.37 0.64 15.70
C PRO A 78 -8.60 0.00 16.87
N GLN A 79 -7.91 0.85 17.63
CA GLN A 79 -7.18 0.44 18.83
C GLN A 79 -8.08 0.43 20.07
N ASN A 80 -7.72 -0.36 21.09
CA ASN A 80 -8.43 -0.41 22.37
C ASN A 80 -9.90 -0.85 22.20
N THR A 81 -10.12 -1.86 21.36
CA THR A 81 -11.45 -2.35 20.98
C THR A 81 -11.60 -3.83 21.31
N PRO A 82 -12.81 -4.41 21.19
CA PRO A 82 -12.98 -5.85 21.36
C PRO A 82 -12.09 -6.72 20.45
N LEU A 83 -11.51 -6.15 19.38
CA LEU A 83 -10.54 -6.85 18.52
C LEU A 83 -9.21 -7.16 19.20
N ASP A 84 -8.89 -6.51 20.34
CA ASP A 84 -7.69 -6.86 21.13
C ASP A 84 -7.76 -8.29 21.69
N LYS A 85 -8.96 -8.89 21.70
CA LYS A 85 -9.13 -10.33 21.96
C LYS A 85 -8.84 -11.11 20.68
N HIS A 86 -7.84 -11.99 20.74
CA HIS A 86 -7.45 -12.85 19.62
C HIS A 86 -8.63 -13.58 18.97
N ALA A 87 -9.56 -14.15 19.75
CA ALA A 87 -10.75 -14.82 19.21
C ALA A 87 -11.69 -13.91 18.39
N ASN A 88 -11.72 -12.61 18.67
CA ASN A 88 -12.49 -11.65 17.87
C ASN A 88 -11.76 -11.27 16.58
N LEU A 89 -10.43 -11.24 16.61
CA LEU A 89 -9.61 -11.05 15.43
C LEU A 89 -9.71 -12.24 14.47
N GLU A 90 -9.71 -13.48 14.98
CA GLU A 90 -9.97 -14.70 14.20
C GLU A 90 -11.30 -14.62 13.43
N ARG A 91 -12.36 -14.15 14.11
CA ARG A 91 -13.68 -13.94 13.49
C ARG A 91 -13.65 -12.89 12.39
N LEU A 92 -12.97 -11.76 12.64
CA LEU A 92 -12.78 -10.70 11.66
C LEU A 92 -12.07 -11.24 10.41
N VAL A 93 -10.98 -12.00 10.59
CA VAL A 93 -10.20 -12.55 9.48
C VAL A 93 -11.00 -13.60 8.70
N SER A 94 -11.75 -14.47 9.38
CA SER A 94 -12.65 -15.42 8.73
C SER A 94 -13.68 -14.70 7.85
N ILE A 95 -14.30 -13.64 8.36
CA ILE A 95 -15.25 -12.83 7.60
C ILE A 95 -14.56 -12.15 6.42
N TYR A 96 -13.36 -11.60 6.60
CA TYR A 96 -12.59 -11.01 5.49
C TYR A 96 -12.33 -12.02 4.38
N CYS A 97 -11.95 -13.26 4.71
CA CYS A 97 -11.72 -14.31 3.71
C CYS A 97 -12.98 -14.59 2.89
N ASP A 98 -14.13 -14.72 3.56
CA ASP A 98 -15.42 -14.97 2.90
C ASP A 98 -15.82 -13.80 1.99
N VAL A 99 -15.75 -12.57 2.53
CA VAL A 99 -16.14 -11.37 1.79
C VAL A 99 -15.21 -11.12 0.60
N PHE A 100 -13.90 -11.37 0.72
CA PHE A 100 -12.97 -11.30 -0.41
C PHE A 100 -13.33 -12.29 -1.52
N ALA A 101 -13.54 -13.56 -1.16
CA ALA A 101 -13.91 -14.58 -2.13
C ALA A 101 -15.23 -14.23 -2.83
N GLU A 102 -16.23 -13.77 -2.09
CA GLU A 102 -17.51 -13.32 -2.65
C GLU A 102 -17.36 -12.10 -3.55
N ALA A 103 -16.58 -11.08 -3.13
CA ALA A 103 -16.40 -9.82 -3.83
C ALA A 103 -15.76 -10.00 -5.20
N PHE A 104 -14.71 -10.83 -5.27
CA PHE A 104 -13.94 -11.06 -6.48
C PHE A 104 -14.49 -12.19 -7.36
N ALA A 105 -15.45 -12.99 -6.88
CA ALA A 105 -16.11 -13.98 -7.72
C ALA A 105 -17.00 -13.32 -8.80
N PRO A 106 -17.03 -13.87 -10.04
CA PRO A 106 -16.38 -15.11 -10.48
C PRO A 106 -14.96 -14.92 -11.02
N ASP A 107 -14.45 -13.68 -11.07
CA ASP A 107 -13.18 -13.36 -11.74
C ASP A 107 -11.98 -14.01 -11.05
N LEU A 108 -12.01 -14.15 -9.72
CA LEU A 108 -10.99 -14.85 -8.92
C LEU A 108 -11.59 -15.97 -8.07
N ASP A 109 -10.80 -17.02 -7.83
CA ASP A 109 -11.08 -18.10 -6.86
C ASP A 109 -10.07 -18.02 -5.71
N LEU A 110 -10.34 -17.09 -4.77
CA LEU A 110 -9.44 -16.78 -3.66
C LEU A 110 -9.57 -17.79 -2.52
N LYS A 111 -8.44 -18.35 -2.08
CA LYS A 111 -8.36 -19.27 -0.94
C LYS A 111 -7.33 -18.81 0.06
N LEU A 112 -7.71 -18.83 1.34
CA LEU A 112 -6.80 -18.51 2.44
C LEU A 112 -5.58 -19.45 2.39
N LYS A 113 -4.40 -18.86 2.30
CA LYS A 113 -3.13 -19.57 2.40
C LYS A 113 -2.56 -19.48 3.81
N MET A 114 -2.51 -18.27 4.34
CA MET A 114 -2.01 -17.99 5.69
C MET A 114 -2.48 -16.63 6.18
N TRP A 115 -2.54 -16.45 7.49
CA TRP A 115 -2.74 -15.16 8.13
C TRP A 115 -2.00 -15.13 9.48
N GLY A 116 -1.90 -13.94 10.07
CA GLY A 116 -1.28 -13.75 11.38
C GLY A 116 0.24 -13.56 11.35
N GLY A 117 0.84 -13.50 10.16
CA GLY A 117 2.23 -13.06 10.01
C GLY A 117 2.37 -11.58 10.36
N THR A 118 3.50 -11.18 10.95
CA THR A 118 3.75 -9.79 11.34
C THR A 118 4.47 -9.01 10.23
N LEU A 119 4.08 -7.74 10.05
CA LEU A 119 4.75 -6.85 9.10
C LEU A 119 6.10 -6.39 9.69
N PRO A 120 7.23 -6.49 8.95
CA PRO A 120 8.54 -6.06 9.43
C PRO A 120 8.55 -4.59 9.84
N HIS A 121 9.29 -4.24 10.90
CA HIS A 121 9.39 -2.88 11.42
C HIS A 121 8.05 -2.24 11.86
N SER A 122 7.01 -3.04 12.09
CA SER A 122 5.81 -2.59 12.79
C SER A 122 6.00 -2.61 14.31
N ASN A 123 5.09 -1.98 15.06
CA ASN A 123 5.18 -1.81 16.50
C ASN A 123 5.33 -3.14 17.26
N VAL A 124 6.25 -3.22 18.23
CA VAL A 124 6.51 -4.47 18.98
C VAL A 124 5.37 -4.86 19.92
N ALA A 125 4.68 -3.89 20.49
CA ALA A 125 3.58 -4.14 21.43
C ALA A 125 2.28 -4.46 20.69
N LYS A 126 2.09 -3.88 19.50
CA LYS A 126 0.91 -4.08 18.67
C LYS A 126 1.30 -4.18 17.18
N PRO A 127 1.85 -5.34 16.75
CA PRO A 127 2.36 -5.49 15.40
C PRO A 127 1.25 -5.47 14.36
N SER A 128 1.55 -4.92 13.19
CA SER A 128 0.64 -5.01 12.05
C SER A 128 0.63 -6.44 11.51
N LEU A 129 -0.53 -6.91 11.09
CA LEU A 129 -0.74 -8.31 10.74
C LEU A 129 -1.01 -8.47 9.25
N THR A 130 -0.70 -9.65 8.73
CA THR A 130 -0.84 -9.98 7.31
C THR A 130 -1.85 -11.10 7.11
N LEU A 131 -2.62 -10.98 6.04
CA LEU A 131 -3.46 -12.03 5.47
C LEU A 131 -3.01 -12.27 4.03
N HIS A 132 -3.00 -13.53 3.61
CA HIS A 132 -2.57 -13.93 2.28
C HIS A 132 -3.53 -14.97 1.71
N MET A 133 -4.11 -14.65 0.56
CA MET A 133 -5.00 -15.52 -0.21
C MET A 133 -4.42 -15.77 -1.59
N GLU A 134 -4.40 -17.02 -2.03
CA GLU A 134 -3.96 -17.42 -3.37
C GLU A 134 -5.18 -17.51 -4.31
N ASP A 135 -5.02 -17.06 -5.55
CA ASP A 135 -6.05 -17.17 -6.59
C ASP A 135 -5.84 -18.44 -7.42
N SER A 136 -6.82 -19.34 -7.42
CA SER A 136 -6.74 -20.61 -8.13
C SER A 136 -6.99 -20.47 -9.64
N THR A 137 -7.46 -19.31 -10.12
CA THR A 137 -7.67 -19.05 -11.54
C THR A 137 -6.40 -18.59 -12.27
N GLU A 138 -5.34 -18.26 -11.52
CA GLU A 138 -4.09 -17.67 -12.03
C GLU A 138 -4.29 -16.33 -12.76
N THR A 139 -5.44 -15.67 -12.55
CA THR A 139 -5.69 -14.31 -13.02
C THR A 139 -4.75 -13.34 -12.30
N VAL A 140 -4.64 -13.51 -10.97
CA VAL A 140 -3.58 -12.93 -10.15
C VAL A 140 -2.83 -14.06 -9.43
N SER A 141 -1.64 -13.79 -8.91
CA SER A 141 -0.90 -14.75 -8.08
C SER A 141 -1.45 -14.79 -6.66
N TRP A 142 -1.80 -13.64 -6.08
CA TRP A 142 -2.38 -13.55 -4.74
C TRP A 142 -2.99 -12.20 -4.42
N LEU A 143 -3.80 -12.20 -3.37
CA LEU A 143 -4.24 -11.02 -2.62
C LEU A 143 -3.57 -11.04 -1.23
N ARG A 144 -3.09 -9.88 -0.77
CA ARG A 144 -2.60 -9.68 0.60
C ARG A 144 -3.21 -8.46 1.25
N ASP A 145 -3.60 -8.64 2.49
CA ASP A 145 -4.10 -7.57 3.35
C ASP A 145 -3.11 -7.29 4.46
N PHE A 146 -2.92 -6.00 4.74
CA PHE A 146 -2.14 -5.48 5.84
C PHE A 146 -3.07 -4.85 6.86
N PHE A 147 -3.33 -5.55 7.97
CA PHE A 147 -4.10 -5.03 9.09
C PHE A 147 -3.20 -4.16 9.96
N VAL A 148 -3.51 -2.87 9.97
CA VAL A 148 -2.75 -1.83 10.67
C VAL A 148 -3.62 -1.17 11.74
N TRP A 149 -3.02 -0.75 12.84
CA TRP A 149 -3.72 -0.26 14.03
C TRP A 149 -3.77 1.25 14.07
N ASN A 150 -4.88 1.84 13.64
CA ASN A 150 -5.28 3.24 13.88
C ASN A 150 -6.64 3.46 13.18
N GLN A 151 -7.53 4.26 13.76
CA GLN A 151 -8.81 4.59 13.10
C GLN A 151 -8.65 5.87 12.27
N VAL A 152 -8.09 5.72 11.07
CA VAL A 152 -7.81 6.81 10.13
C VAL A 152 -8.25 6.43 8.72
N PRO A 153 -8.38 7.40 7.79
CA PRO A 153 -8.50 7.10 6.37
C PRO A 153 -7.30 6.27 5.86
N TRP A 154 -7.50 5.45 4.83
CA TRP A 154 -6.46 4.58 4.30
C TRP A 154 -5.27 5.36 3.71
N GLU A 155 -5.49 6.59 3.23
CA GLU A 155 -4.47 7.47 2.71
C GLU A 155 -3.41 7.83 3.77
N GLU A 156 -3.85 8.05 5.03
CA GLU A 156 -2.95 8.32 6.15
C GLU A 156 -2.04 7.11 6.43
N SER A 157 -2.60 5.90 6.31
CA SER A 157 -1.88 4.66 6.57
C SER A 157 -0.83 4.35 5.51
N ILE A 158 -1.06 4.76 4.24
CA ILE A 158 -0.03 4.69 3.20
C ILE A 158 1.17 5.58 3.53
N ILE A 159 0.91 6.79 4.04
CA ILE A 159 1.98 7.71 4.46
C ILE A 159 2.75 7.12 5.65
N SER A 160 2.05 6.61 6.66
CA SER A 160 2.72 5.99 7.81
C SER A 160 3.50 4.72 7.42
N ASP A 161 2.96 3.88 6.54
CA ASP A 161 3.65 2.66 6.11
C ASP A 161 4.92 2.99 5.30
N THR A 162 4.94 4.13 4.62
CA THR A 162 6.15 4.62 3.93
C THR A 162 7.32 4.83 4.90
N VAL A 163 7.07 5.26 6.15
CA VAL A 163 8.11 5.38 7.20
C VAL A 163 8.77 4.01 7.45
N ARG A 164 7.95 2.97 7.60
CA ARG A 164 8.36 1.59 7.83
C ARG A 164 9.14 1.02 6.63
N ILE A 165 8.63 1.25 5.42
CA ILE A 165 9.28 0.80 4.17
C ILE A 165 10.64 1.46 4.00
N ILE A 166 10.77 2.76 4.30
CA ILE A 166 12.07 3.45 4.21
C ILE A 166 13.10 2.78 5.14
N LYS A 167 12.70 2.45 6.37
CA LYS A 167 13.56 1.73 7.30
C LYS A 167 13.98 0.37 6.76
N GLU A 168 13.03 -0.41 6.25
CA GLU A 168 13.29 -1.73 5.64
C GLU A 168 14.28 -1.63 4.47
N TYR A 169 14.08 -0.64 3.59
CA TYR A 169 14.86 -0.54 2.36
C TYR A 169 16.18 0.19 2.48
N LYS A 170 16.37 0.97 3.55
CA LYS A 170 17.66 1.56 3.85
C LYS A 170 18.77 0.52 3.95
N GLU A 171 18.45 -0.73 4.33
CA GLU A 171 19.42 -1.83 4.33
C GLU A 171 19.95 -2.18 2.94
N PHE A 172 19.15 -1.99 1.88
CA PHE A 172 19.53 -2.25 0.49
C PHE A 172 20.17 -1.04 -0.20
N PHE A 173 20.12 0.14 0.42
CA PHE A 173 20.66 1.38 -0.12
C PHE A 173 21.70 2.02 0.82
N ASP A 174 22.30 1.21 1.71
CA ASP A 174 23.30 1.67 2.66
C ASP A 174 24.64 1.97 1.95
N LEU A 175 24.94 3.26 1.78
CA LEU A 175 26.16 3.74 1.12
C LEU A 175 27.45 3.22 1.78
N LYS A 176 27.41 2.89 3.09
CA LYS A 176 28.58 2.36 3.80
C LYS A 176 28.83 0.88 3.50
N LYS A 177 27.76 0.13 3.21
CA LYS A 177 27.84 -1.30 2.89
C LYS A 177 28.01 -1.56 1.40
N GLY A 178 27.68 -0.59 0.56
CA GLY A 178 27.66 -0.75 -0.89
C GLY A 178 26.37 -1.40 -1.39
N PRO A 179 26.20 -1.53 -2.72
CA PRO A 179 25.03 -2.16 -3.31
C PRO A 179 24.98 -3.65 -2.95
N VAL A 180 23.79 -4.18 -2.70
CA VAL A 180 23.60 -5.60 -2.37
C VAL A 180 23.51 -6.43 -3.65
N THR A 181 24.06 -7.65 -3.62
CA THR A 181 23.87 -8.63 -4.69
C THR A 181 22.61 -9.44 -4.41
N LYS A 182 21.60 -9.34 -5.29
CA LYS A 182 20.32 -10.05 -5.20
C LYS A 182 19.89 -10.56 -6.58
N ASP A 183 18.89 -11.43 -6.59
CA ASP A 183 18.23 -11.82 -7.85
C ASP A 183 17.63 -10.57 -8.53
N PRO A 184 17.82 -10.38 -9.84
CA PRO A 184 17.27 -9.23 -10.57
C PRO A 184 15.76 -9.07 -10.38
N LYS A 185 15.00 -10.15 -10.21
CA LYS A 185 13.57 -10.08 -9.93
C LYS A 185 13.27 -9.39 -8.60
N ASP A 186 14.09 -9.64 -7.57
CA ASP A 186 13.95 -8.99 -6.27
C ASP A 186 14.34 -7.51 -6.34
N ILE A 187 15.43 -7.20 -7.06
CA ILE A 187 15.88 -5.82 -7.29
C ILE A 187 14.81 -5.02 -8.05
N LYS A 188 14.15 -5.63 -9.03
CA LYS A 188 13.02 -5.03 -9.72
C LYS A 188 11.89 -4.64 -8.75
N PHE A 189 11.61 -5.43 -7.71
CA PHE A 189 10.60 -5.02 -6.71
C PHE A 189 11.09 -3.86 -5.85
N LEU A 190 12.36 -3.86 -5.45
CA LEU A 190 12.96 -2.72 -4.73
C LEU A 190 12.87 -1.42 -5.54
N LEU A 191 13.20 -1.46 -6.84
CA LEU A 191 13.10 -0.31 -7.73
C LEU A 191 11.66 0.19 -7.90
N GLN A 192 10.68 -0.73 -7.97
CA GLN A 192 9.27 -0.39 -8.02
C GLN A 192 8.88 0.39 -6.75
N ASP A 193 9.32 -0.06 -5.59
CA ASP A 193 8.96 0.60 -4.35
C ASP A 193 9.67 1.95 -4.15
N ILE A 194 10.87 2.14 -4.68
CA ILE A 194 11.51 3.48 -4.72
C ILE A 194 10.63 4.50 -5.47
N ILE A 195 10.01 4.09 -6.59
CA ILE A 195 9.04 4.94 -7.29
C ILE A 195 7.85 5.26 -6.36
N ILE A 196 7.30 4.25 -5.69
CA ILE A 196 6.12 4.38 -4.84
C ILE A 196 6.40 5.31 -3.65
N ILE A 197 7.55 5.15 -3.00
CA ILE A 197 7.99 6.01 -1.89
C ILE A 197 8.11 7.46 -2.38
N TYR A 198 8.84 7.70 -3.47
CA TYR A 198 9.02 9.06 -3.97
C TYR A 198 7.69 9.72 -4.33
N ARG A 199 6.85 9.05 -5.11
CA ARG A 199 5.56 9.61 -5.53
C ARG A 199 4.60 9.83 -4.37
N THR A 200 4.68 9.01 -3.33
CA THR A 200 3.92 9.21 -2.08
C THR A 200 4.43 10.43 -1.31
N LEU A 201 5.74 10.66 -1.26
CA LEU A 201 6.38 11.71 -0.47
C LEU A 201 6.70 13.00 -1.24
N GLN A 202 6.44 13.06 -2.54
CA GLN A 202 6.95 14.09 -3.44
C GLN A 202 6.73 15.52 -2.89
N ASN A 203 5.53 15.80 -2.38
CA ASN A 203 5.18 17.13 -1.86
C ASN A 203 5.73 17.43 -0.46
N ALA A 204 6.27 16.44 0.25
CA ALA A 204 6.99 16.64 1.50
C ALA A 204 8.49 16.94 1.26
N CYS A 205 9.03 16.55 0.10
CA CYS A 205 10.42 16.79 -0.27
C CYS A 205 10.70 18.28 -0.56
N SER A 206 11.93 18.72 -0.29
CA SER A 206 12.40 20.05 -0.69
C SER A 206 12.45 20.20 -2.21
N GLU A 207 12.37 21.44 -2.71
CA GLU A 207 12.44 21.73 -4.15
C GLU A 207 13.76 21.22 -4.76
N ASP A 208 14.90 21.48 -4.12
CA ASP A 208 16.21 20.98 -4.55
C ASP A 208 16.25 19.45 -4.66
N PHE A 209 15.66 18.74 -3.68
CA PHE A 209 15.60 17.28 -3.73
C PHE A 209 14.67 16.80 -4.85
N GLN A 210 13.56 17.48 -5.09
CA GLN A 210 12.66 17.14 -6.19
C GLN A 210 13.35 17.35 -7.55
N GLU A 211 14.08 18.46 -7.74
CA GLU A 211 14.84 18.72 -8.97
C GLU A 211 15.87 17.60 -9.24
N HIS A 212 16.55 17.13 -8.19
CA HIS A 212 17.48 16.02 -8.29
C HIS A 212 16.80 14.67 -8.57
N ALA A 213 15.73 14.34 -7.83
CA ALA A 213 15.11 13.02 -7.85
C ALA A 213 14.22 12.77 -9.07
N ASN A 214 13.52 13.80 -9.58
CA ASN A 214 12.57 13.68 -10.69
C ASN A 214 13.15 12.96 -11.93
N PRO A 215 14.28 13.39 -12.53
CA PRO A 215 14.80 12.74 -13.73
C PRO A 215 15.17 11.26 -13.50
N ILE A 216 15.66 10.92 -12.30
CA ILE A 216 16.01 9.55 -11.93
C ILE A 216 14.74 8.70 -11.83
N ILE A 217 13.72 9.19 -11.14
CA ILE A 217 12.46 8.48 -10.97
C ILE A 217 11.73 8.33 -12.31
N GLU A 218 11.74 9.35 -13.17
CA GLU A 218 11.18 9.27 -14.52
C GLU A 218 11.87 8.21 -15.37
N GLN A 219 13.20 8.12 -15.31
CA GLN A 219 13.95 7.07 -16.01
C GLN A 219 13.53 5.68 -15.52
N VAL A 220 13.47 5.46 -14.20
CA VAL A 220 13.06 4.17 -13.64
C VAL A 220 11.61 3.83 -14.04
N VAL A 221 10.68 4.79 -13.95
CA VAL A 221 9.28 4.62 -14.36
C VAL A 221 9.18 4.22 -15.83
N ASN A 222 9.89 4.92 -16.71
CA ASN A 222 9.85 4.63 -18.15
C ASN A 222 10.29 3.20 -18.44
N GLN A 223 11.36 2.72 -17.78
CA GLN A 223 11.82 1.33 -17.97
C GLN A 223 10.85 0.29 -17.40
N PHE A 224 10.14 0.59 -16.32
CA PHE A 224 9.06 -0.28 -15.85
C PHE A 224 7.92 -0.39 -16.87
N LEU A 225 7.58 0.72 -17.53
CA LEU A 225 6.50 0.76 -18.52
C LEU A 225 6.88 0.06 -19.83
N THR A 226 8.12 0.19 -20.29
CA THR A 226 8.61 -0.51 -21.51
C THR A 226 8.78 -2.01 -21.30
N GLY A 227 9.12 -2.44 -20.09
CA GLY A 227 9.27 -3.86 -19.77
C GLY A 227 10.63 -4.20 -19.22
N LEU A 228 10.82 -3.99 -17.92
CA LEU A 228 12.07 -4.33 -17.24
C LEU A 228 12.23 -5.85 -17.04
N HIS A 229 12.87 -6.52 -18.01
CA HIS A 229 13.12 -7.98 -18.04
C HIS A 229 14.61 -8.33 -18.14
N ASP A 230 15.43 -7.42 -18.66
CA ASP A 230 16.88 -7.64 -18.79
C ASP A 230 17.56 -7.49 -17.43
N SER A 231 18.36 -8.49 -17.07
CA SER A 231 19.03 -8.52 -15.76
C SER A 231 20.11 -7.45 -15.64
N ILE A 232 20.85 -7.15 -16.71
CA ILE A 232 21.90 -6.12 -16.72
C ILE A 232 21.24 -4.75 -16.53
N GLU A 233 20.16 -4.47 -17.25
CA GLU A 233 19.42 -3.21 -17.14
C GLU A 233 18.85 -3.00 -15.72
N ILE A 234 18.32 -4.05 -15.10
CA ILE A 234 17.85 -3.99 -13.70
C ILE A 234 18.98 -3.61 -12.74
N ILE A 235 20.15 -4.21 -12.90
CA ILE A 235 21.32 -3.91 -12.05
C ILE A 235 21.80 -2.49 -12.29
N ASP A 236 21.88 -2.03 -13.54
CA ASP A 236 22.30 -0.68 -13.89
C ASP A 236 21.36 0.38 -13.29
N LEU A 237 20.04 0.16 -13.35
CA LEU A 237 19.06 1.03 -12.70
C LEU A 237 19.20 1.05 -11.18
N TYR A 238 19.45 -0.12 -10.57
CA TYR A 238 19.68 -0.21 -9.14
C TYR A 238 20.94 0.53 -8.70
N GLU A 239 22.05 0.37 -9.42
CA GLU A 239 23.26 1.13 -9.16
C GLU A 239 23.07 2.63 -9.32
N MET A 240 22.31 3.07 -10.33
CA MET A 240 21.96 4.47 -10.52
C MET A 240 21.19 5.01 -9.31
N VAL A 241 20.11 4.34 -8.90
CA VAL A 241 19.31 4.76 -7.73
C VAL A 241 20.17 4.76 -6.45
N PHE A 242 21.01 3.75 -6.29
CA PHE A 242 21.94 3.63 -5.16
C PHE A 242 22.92 4.81 -5.09
N LYS A 243 23.59 5.13 -6.20
CA LYS A 243 24.59 6.22 -6.26
C LYS A 243 23.97 7.60 -6.01
N ASN A 244 22.69 7.78 -6.32
CA ASN A 244 21.96 9.02 -6.08
C ASN A 244 21.34 9.11 -4.68
N ALA A 245 21.46 8.07 -3.85
CA ALA A 245 21.14 8.12 -2.42
C ALA A 245 19.71 8.59 -2.09
N LEU A 246 18.73 8.33 -2.96
CA LEU A 246 17.37 8.88 -2.83
C LEU A 246 16.69 8.52 -1.50
N ILE A 247 16.96 7.31 -0.97
CA ILE A 247 16.40 6.83 0.29
C ILE A 247 16.70 7.78 1.48
N TYR A 248 17.83 8.49 1.45
CA TYR A 248 18.23 9.40 2.52
C TYR A 248 17.42 10.71 2.45
N GLY A 249 17.17 11.23 1.25
CA GLY A 249 16.29 12.40 1.10
C GLY A 249 14.82 12.07 1.45
N PHE A 250 14.37 10.84 1.20
CA PHE A 250 13.06 10.38 1.67
C PHE A 250 12.99 10.36 3.20
N GLU A 251 14.01 9.84 3.87
CA GLU A 251 14.12 9.84 5.34
C GLU A 251 14.14 11.28 5.89
N GLU A 252 14.97 12.17 5.33
CA GLU A 252 15.04 13.58 5.76
C GLU A 252 13.70 14.32 5.62
N SER A 253 12.94 14.02 4.55
CA SER A 253 11.62 14.63 4.30
C SER A 253 10.59 14.28 5.39
N LEU A 254 10.82 13.20 6.15
CA LEU A 254 9.96 12.73 7.22
C LEU A 254 10.53 13.01 8.63
N GLU A 255 11.84 13.06 8.78
CA GLU A 255 12.50 13.13 10.09
C GLU A 255 12.05 14.34 10.90
N ALA A 256 12.12 15.55 10.33
CA ALA A 256 11.79 16.77 11.05
C ALA A 256 10.31 16.84 11.50
N PRO A 257 9.30 16.52 10.65
CA PRO A 257 7.91 16.48 11.07
C PRO A 257 7.61 15.52 12.22
N PHE A 258 8.13 14.31 12.18
CA PHE A 258 7.91 13.32 13.24
C PHE A 258 8.67 13.68 14.52
N ALA A 259 9.88 14.23 14.41
CA ALA A 259 10.68 14.65 15.56
C ALA A 259 9.99 15.76 16.40
N LYS A 260 9.22 16.66 15.76
CA LYS A 260 8.41 17.67 16.48
C LYS A 260 7.38 17.04 17.42
N ALA A 261 6.92 15.83 17.11
CA ALA A 261 6.00 15.05 17.94
C ALA A 261 6.71 14.08 18.89
N GLY A 262 8.05 14.14 19.00
CA GLY A 262 8.85 13.26 19.83
C GLY A 262 8.98 11.83 19.26
N LEU A 263 8.76 11.64 17.96
CA LEU A 263 8.82 10.34 17.31
C LEU A 263 10.09 10.21 16.47
N ASP A 264 10.83 9.12 16.67
CA ASP A 264 12.01 8.78 15.87
C ASP A 264 11.64 7.77 14.79
N ILE A 265 11.64 8.20 13.53
CA ILE A 265 11.32 7.37 12.36
C ILE A 265 12.31 6.21 12.13
N ARG A 266 13.48 6.23 12.78
CA ARG A 266 14.43 5.12 12.74
C ARG A 266 14.09 4.05 13.77
N ASN A 267 13.12 4.30 14.65
CA ASN A 267 12.73 3.44 15.77
C ASN A 267 11.21 3.25 15.87
N VAL A 268 10.53 3.12 14.72
CA VAL A 268 9.06 2.98 14.59
C VAL A 268 8.49 1.85 15.45
N GLU A 269 9.23 0.75 15.60
CA GLU A 269 8.81 -0.43 16.34
C GLU A 269 8.56 -0.13 17.83
N ASN A 270 9.22 0.91 18.35
CA ASN A 270 9.15 1.33 19.75
C ASN A 270 8.31 2.61 19.96
N TRP A 271 7.56 3.04 18.95
CA TRP A 271 6.63 4.15 19.13
C TRP A 271 5.56 3.85 20.18
N PRO A 272 5.04 4.87 20.89
CA PRO A 272 3.90 4.69 21.77
C PRO A 272 2.69 4.10 21.01
N VAL A 273 1.90 3.26 21.67
CA VAL A 273 0.77 2.55 21.04
C VAL A 273 -0.25 3.52 20.47
N GLU A 274 -0.49 4.63 21.16
CA GLU A 274 -1.35 5.73 20.73
C GLU A 274 -0.85 6.51 19.51
N LYS A 275 0.40 6.27 19.08
CA LYS A 275 1.04 6.87 17.90
C LYS A 275 1.33 5.86 16.78
N ILE A 276 0.84 4.62 16.89
CA ILE A 276 0.91 3.66 15.78
C ILE A 276 0.09 4.17 14.60
N ASN A 277 0.65 4.10 13.40
CA ASN A 277 0.10 4.63 12.16
C ASN A 277 -0.39 6.09 12.23
N TRP A 278 0.22 6.89 13.12
CA TRP A 278 -0.08 8.32 13.22
C TRP A 278 0.82 9.10 12.27
N VAL A 279 0.26 10.11 11.60
CA VAL A 279 1.01 11.03 10.74
C VAL A 279 0.87 12.47 11.28
N PRO A 280 1.93 13.29 11.28
CA PRO A 280 1.84 14.72 11.58
C PRO A 280 0.90 15.47 10.62
N ASP A 281 0.10 16.41 11.15
CA ASP A 281 -0.85 17.19 10.35
C ASP A 281 -0.19 17.92 9.18
N GLU A 282 1.02 18.48 9.38
CA GLU A 282 1.78 19.14 8.31
C GLU A 282 2.14 18.21 7.13
N LEU A 283 2.28 16.90 7.39
CA LEU A 283 2.47 15.91 6.33
C LEU A 283 1.13 15.51 5.72
N LYS A 284 0.06 15.37 6.52
CA LYS A 284 -1.28 15.07 6.00
C LYS A 284 -1.73 16.11 4.98
N GLU A 285 -1.56 17.39 5.30
CA GLU A 285 -1.92 18.52 4.42
C GLU A 285 -1.20 18.48 3.07
N LYS A 286 0.04 17.98 3.05
CA LYS A 286 0.85 17.91 1.82
C LYS A 286 0.61 16.64 1.01
N LEU A 287 0.36 15.52 1.69
CA LEU A 287 0.46 14.18 1.10
C LEU A 287 -0.90 13.51 0.85
N ILE A 288 -1.95 13.83 1.62
CA ILE A 288 -3.29 13.26 1.42
C ILE A 288 -3.97 13.84 0.16
N PRO A 289 -4.01 15.17 -0.06
CA PRO A 289 -4.73 15.73 -1.20
C PRO A 289 -4.28 15.19 -2.57
N PRO A 290 -2.96 15.02 -2.86
CA PRO A 290 -2.53 14.41 -4.11
C PRO A 290 -3.07 13.00 -4.32
N ILE A 291 -3.11 12.16 -3.27
CA ILE A 291 -3.66 10.81 -3.35
C ILE A 291 -5.15 10.87 -3.70
N GLN A 292 -5.92 11.71 -3.01
CA GLN A 292 -7.34 11.92 -3.29
C GLN A 292 -7.59 12.48 -4.69
N GLN A 293 -6.71 13.38 -5.15
CA GLN A 293 -6.80 13.97 -6.50
C GLN A 293 -6.63 12.92 -7.60
N ILE A 294 -5.76 11.92 -7.40
CA ILE A 294 -5.61 10.81 -8.35
C ILE A 294 -6.93 10.05 -8.51
N PHE A 295 -7.56 9.63 -7.41
CA PHE A 295 -8.80 8.84 -7.47
C PHE A 295 -10.00 9.65 -7.95
N SER A 296 -10.11 10.92 -7.56
CA SER A 296 -11.13 11.82 -8.10
C SER A 296 -10.94 12.10 -9.59
N GLY A 297 -9.69 12.20 -10.06
CA GLY A 297 -9.35 12.27 -11.47
C GLY A 297 -9.80 11.04 -12.24
N PHE A 298 -9.49 9.83 -11.74
CA PHE A 298 -9.97 8.58 -12.33
C PHE A 298 -11.49 8.55 -12.47
N LYS A 299 -12.19 8.92 -11.39
CA LYS A 299 -13.65 8.98 -11.38
C LYS A 299 -14.19 9.92 -12.46
N ALA A 300 -13.65 11.14 -12.53
CA ALA A 300 -14.08 12.14 -13.50
C ALA A 300 -13.90 11.68 -14.95
N GLU A 301 -12.78 11.00 -15.26
CA GLU A 301 -12.54 10.45 -16.60
C GLU A 301 -13.46 9.26 -16.91
N LEU A 302 -13.73 8.38 -15.94
CA LEU A 302 -14.69 7.28 -16.11
C LEU A 302 -16.12 7.78 -16.35
N GLU A 303 -16.53 8.85 -15.68
CA GLU A 303 -17.85 9.47 -15.88
C GLU A 303 -17.98 10.09 -17.27
N LYS A 304 -16.92 10.72 -17.80
CA LYS A 304 -16.90 11.25 -19.18
C LYS A 304 -17.07 10.17 -20.23
N LYS A 305 -16.54 8.96 -20.01
CA LYS A 305 -16.64 7.83 -20.95
C LYS A 305 -18.02 7.15 -20.98
N LYS A 306 -18.85 7.41 -19.97
CA LYS A 306 -20.23 6.90 -19.90
C LYS A 306 -21.24 7.81 -20.63
N LEU A 307 -20.82 9.02 -21.00
CA LEU A 307 -21.58 10.00 -21.80
C LEU A 307 -21.27 9.83 -23.29
#